data_AF-A0A919N5E9-F1
#
_entry.id   AF-A0A919N5E9-F1
#
_cell.length_a   1.000
_cell.length_b   1.000
_cell.length_c   1.000
_cell.angle_alpha   90.00
_cell.angle_beta   90.00
_cell.angle_gamma   90.00
#
_symmetry.space_group_name_H-M   'P 1'
#
loop_
_entity.id
_entity.type
_entity.pdbx_description
1 polymer ?
#
loop_
_entity_poly.entity_id
_entity_poly.type
_entity_poly.pdbx_seq_one_letter_code
_entity_poly.pdbx_strand_id
1 'polypeptide(L)'
;MRPDVEIDVEGLRRTGTQVQDSSASVRDIVAKERTQLTVAGVAAQWAAGPVIGKQADSWSVYLQDLAERIRLCGAGMIGAAITYQLTDQESADSITAILPTPRSYHGPHMGAAE
;
A
#
# COMPACT_ATOMS: atom_id res chain seq x y z
N MET A 1 -15.46 18.90 -18.30
CA MET A 1 -14.19 19.30 -17.65
C MET A 1 -14.00 18.37 -16.46
N ARG A 2 -13.05 17.44 -16.50
CA ARG A 2 -12.72 16.62 -15.31
C ARG A 2 -11.95 17.54 -14.36
N PRO A 3 -12.23 17.55 -13.05
CA PRO A 3 -11.39 18.26 -12.11
C PRO A 3 -9.96 17.72 -12.23
N ASP A 4 -8.97 18.60 -12.22
CA ASP A 4 -7.58 18.20 -11.99
C ASP A 4 -7.53 17.61 -10.59
N VAL A 5 -7.50 16.28 -10.53
CA VAL A 5 -7.31 15.55 -9.28
C VAL A 5 -5.81 15.42 -9.10
N GLU A 6 -5.25 16.31 -8.30
CA GLU A 6 -3.88 16.15 -7.80
C GLU A 6 -3.86 14.94 -6.85
N ILE A 7 -3.01 13.97 -7.16
CA ILE A 7 -2.88 12.76 -6.34
C ILE A 7 -1.80 13.02 -5.30
N ASP A 8 -2.21 13.00 -4.03
CA ASP A 8 -1.29 13.01 -2.90
C ASP A 8 -0.54 11.67 -2.82
N VAL A 9 0.56 11.56 -3.56
CA VAL A 9 1.44 10.38 -3.61
C VAL A 9 1.98 10.04 -2.23
N GLU A 10 2.34 11.05 -1.43
CA GLU A 10 2.92 10.83 -0.11
C GLU A 10 1.85 10.37 0.90
N GLY A 11 0.64 10.93 0.83
CA GLY A 11 -0.52 10.47 1.59
C GLY A 11 -0.91 9.03 1.23
N LEU A 12 -0.87 8.68 -0.05
CA LEU A 12 -1.15 7.33 -0.53
C LEU A 12 -0.11 6.32 -0.03
N ARG A 13 1.19 6.68 -0.09
CA ARG A 13 2.29 5.86 0.43
C ARG A 13 2.17 5.67 1.94
N ARG A 14 1.95 6.75 2.69
CA ARG A 14 1.79 6.71 4.15
C ARG A 14 0.61 5.84 4.56
N THR A 15 -0.55 6.02 3.93
CA THR A 15 -1.75 5.22 4.21
C THR A 15 -1.50 3.75 3.85
N GLY A 16 -0.87 3.48 2.70
CA GLY A 16 -0.51 2.13 2.29
C GLY A 16 0.40 1.43 3.30
N THR A 17 1.42 2.12 3.82
CA THR A 17 2.28 1.61 4.90
C THR A 17 1.48 1.33 6.18
N GLN A 18 0.64 2.26 6.64
CA GLN A 18 -0.18 2.06 7.84
C GLN A 18 -1.14 0.87 7.70
N VAL A 19 -1.78 0.73 6.55
CA VAL A 19 -2.67 -0.41 6.25
C VAL A 19 -1.85 -1.69 6.21
N GLN A 20 -0.71 -1.71 5.52
CA GLN A 20 0.16 -2.89 5.47
C GLN A 20 0.65 -3.30 6.86
N ASP A 21 1.05 -2.34 7.71
CA ASP A 21 1.54 -2.59 9.07
C ASP A 21 0.41 -3.11 9.98
N SER A 22 -0.83 -2.68 9.77
CA SER A 22 -1.98 -3.19 10.53
C SER A 22 -2.20 -4.69 10.35
N SER A 23 -1.74 -5.27 9.23
CA SER A 23 -1.77 -6.74 9.03
C SER A 23 -0.94 -7.50 10.06
N ALA A 24 0.13 -6.90 10.59
CA ALA A 24 0.97 -7.52 11.62
C ALA A 24 0.20 -7.69 12.94
N SER A 25 -0.66 -6.72 13.28
CA SER A 25 -1.51 -6.80 14.47
C SER A 25 -2.52 -7.94 14.37
N VAL A 26 -3.12 -8.14 13.19
CA VAL A 26 -4.04 -9.28 12.96
C VAL A 26 -3.29 -10.60 13.06
N ARG A 27 -2.09 -10.71 12.49
CA ARG A 27 -1.25 -11.93 12.59
C ARG A 27 -0.85 -12.24 14.04
N ASP A 28 -0.53 -11.23 14.84
CA ASP A 28 -0.20 -11.40 16.26
C ASP A 28 -1.41 -11.92 17.06
N ILE A 29 -2.60 -11.39 16.80
CA ILE A 29 -3.86 -11.89 17.40
C ILE A 29 -4.09 -13.36 17.02
N VAL A 30 -3.94 -13.72 15.74
CA VAL A 30 -4.09 -15.12 15.28
C VAL A 30 -3.10 -16.05 15.97
N ALA A 31 -1.83 -15.63 16.09
CA ALA A 31 -0.81 -16.44 16.75
C ALA A 31 -1.15 -16.69 18.22
N LYS A 32 -1.67 -15.67 18.92
CA LYS A 32 -2.14 -15.80 20.30
C LYS A 32 -3.39 -16.68 20.42
N GLU A 33 -4.40 -16.48 19.58
CA GLU A 33 -5.65 -17.26 19.62
C GLU A 33 -5.43 -18.75 19.33
N ARG A 34 -4.54 -19.09 18.38
CA ARG A 34 -4.16 -20.49 18.10
C ARG A 34 -3.65 -21.24 19.32
N THR A 35 -3.07 -20.55 20.30
CA THR A 35 -2.60 -21.16 21.55
C THR A 35 -3.69 -21.32 22.61
N GLN A 36 -4.81 -20.59 22.48
CA GLN A 36 -5.87 -20.53 23.50
C GLN A 36 -7.11 -21.35 23.15
N LEU A 37 -7.41 -21.52 21.86
CA LEU A 37 -8.58 -22.27 21.38
C LEU A 37 -8.32 -23.78 21.26
N THR A 38 -7.79 -24.39 22.32
CA THR A 38 -7.72 -25.86 22.41
C THR A 38 -8.88 -26.38 23.26
N VAL A 39 -9.71 -27.24 22.66
CA VAL A 39 -10.74 -27.96 23.43
C VAL A 39 -10.03 -28.98 24.32
N ALA A 40 -9.94 -28.69 25.62
CA ALA A 40 -9.21 -29.49 26.59
C ALA A 40 -10.13 -30.04 27.70
N GLY A 41 -9.66 -31.08 28.40
CA GLY A 41 -10.35 -31.66 29.55
C GLY A 41 -11.70 -32.29 29.20
N VAL A 42 -12.66 -32.22 30.14
CA VAL A 42 -13.99 -32.85 30.01
C VAL A 42 -14.80 -32.31 28.83
N ALA A 43 -14.52 -31.08 28.37
CA ALA A 43 -15.16 -30.47 27.21
C ALA A 43 -14.80 -31.17 25.88
N ALA A 44 -13.66 -31.86 25.81
CA ALA A 44 -13.28 -32.67 24.64
C ALA A 44 -14.18 -33.91 24.48
N GLN A 45 -14.85 -34.34 25.56
CA GLN A 45 -15.76 -35.48 25.55
C GLN A 45 -17.20 -35.08 25.23
N TRP A 46 -17.48 -33.77 25.11
CA TRP A 46 -18.80 -33.29 24.72
C TRP A 46 -19.03 -33.58 23.24
N ALA A 47 -20.25 -33.98 22.87
CA ALA A 47 -20.64 -34.15 21.48
C ALA A 47 -20.41 -32.88 20.62
N ALA A 48 -20.41 -31.71 21.26
CA ALA A 48 -20.12 -30.42 20.61
C ALA A 48 -18.61 -30.14 20.43
N GLY A 49 -17.72 -30.85 21.14
CA GLY A 49 -16.27 -30.63 21.12
C GLY A 49 -15.66 -30.62 19.71
N PRO A 50 -15.97 -31.60 18.83
CA PRO A 50 -15.50 -31.61 17.45
C PRO A 50 -16.01 -30.43 16.60
N VAL A 51 -17.25 -29.98 16.84
CA VAL A 51 -17.84 -28.83 16.13
C VAL A 51 -17.16 -27.54 16.55
N ILE A 52 -16.90 -27.37 17.85
CA ILE A 52 -16.20 -26.21 18.41
C ILE A 52 -14.76 -26.16 17.88
N GLY A 53 -14.05 -27.30 17.85
CA GLY A 53 -12.69 -27.38 17.31
C GLY A 53 -12.64 -26.96 15.82
N LYS A 54 -13.54 -27.52 15.00
CA LYS A 54 -13.63 -27.14 13.58
C LYS A 54 -13.94 -25.66 13.38
N GLN A 55 -14.78 -25.08 14.23
CA GLN A 55 -15.12 -23.67 14.16
C GLN A 55 -13.92 -22.79 14.53
N ALA A 56 -13.15 -23.17 15.56
CA ALA A 56 -11.91 -22.49 15.95
C ALA A 56 -10.84 -22.52 14.84
N ASP A 57 -10.70 -23.66 14.16
CA ASP A 57 -9.82 -23.79 13.00
C ASP A 57 -10.27 -22.88 11.84
N SER A 58 -11.57 -22.89 11.54
CA SER A 58 -12.16 -22.07 10.47
C SER A 58 -11.99 -20.58 10.75
N TRP A 59 -12.14 -20.17 12.01
CA TRP A 59 -11.89 -18.80 12.46
C TRP A 59 -10.42 -18.41 12.27
N SER A 60 -9.49 -19.28 12.66
CA SER A 60 -8.06 -19.06 12.48
C SER A 60 -7.68 -18.88 11.00
N VAL A 61 -8.25 -19.71 10.11
CA VAL A 61 -8.04 -19.60 8.65
C VAL A 61 -8.57 -18.27 8.11
N TYR A 62 -9.78 -17.88 8.53
CA TYR A 62 -10.38 -16.61 8.12
C TYR A 62 -9.51 -15.41 8.52
N LEU A 63 -9.01 -15.37 9.76
CA LEU A 63 -8.17 -14.27 10.22
C LEU A 63 -6.81 -14.21 9.51
N GLN A 64 -6.25 -15.36 9.10
CA GLN A 64 -5.04 -15.41 8.28
C GLN A 64 -5.28 -14.82 6.88
N ASP A 65 -6.39 -15.18 6.24
CA ASP A 65 -6.80 -14.59 4.95
C ASP A 65 -7.03 -13.08 5.07
N LEU A 66 -7.73 -12.64 6.11
CA LEU A 66 -7.98 -11.23 6.37
C LEU A 66 -6.67 -10.44 6.52
N ALA A 67 -5.72 -10.95 7.30
CA ALA A 67 -4.42 -10.32 7.47
C ALA A 67 -3.68 -10.19 6.13
N GLU A 68 -3.73 -11.22 5.29
CA GLU A 68 -3.09 -11.19 3.98
C GLU A 68 -3.74 -10.19 3.02
N ARG A 69 -5.07 -10.10 3.02
CA ARG A 69 -5.81 -9.12 2.21
C ARG A 69 -5.50 -7.68 2.63
N ILE A 70 -5.39 -7.42 3.92
CA ILE A 70 -4.97 -6.10 4.46
C ILE A 70 -3.55 -5.78 3.98
N ARG A 71 -2.62 -6.74 4.10
CA ARG A 71 -1.23 -6.58 3.64
C ARG A 71 -1.16 -6.25 2.14
N LEU A 72 -1.89 -7.01 1.31
CA LEU A 72 -1.96 -6.81 -0.14
C LEU A 72 -2.60 -5.47 -0.51
N CYS A 73 -3.63 -5.05 0.23
CA CYS A 73 -4.25 -3.74 0.03
C CYS A 73 -3.25 -2.60 0.27
N GLY A 74 -2.53 -2.62 1.39
CA GLY A 74 -1.50 -1.63 1.69
C GLY A 74 -0.36 -1.63 0.66
N ALA A 75 0.11 -2.82 0.26
CA ALA A 75 1.11 -2.97 -0.79
C ALA A 75 0.64 -2.42 -2.14
N GLY A 76 -0.64 -2.61 -2.48
CA GLY A 76 -1.25 -2.06 -3.69
C GLY A 76 -1.27 -0.53 -3.70
N MET A 77 -1.56 0.10 -2.56
CA MET A 77 -1.52 1.56 -2.42
C MET A 77 -0.10 2.11 -2.58
N ILE A 78 0.90 1.46 -1.97
CA ILE A 78 2.32 1.82 -2.15
C ILE A 78 2.73 1.65 -3.61
N GLY A 79 2.34 0.54 -4.25
CA GLY A 79 2.61 0.30 -5.67
C GLY A 79 2.01 1.38 -6.57
N ALA A 80 0.75 1.77 -6.33
CA ALA A 80 0.08 2.84 -7.06
C ALA A 80 0.80 4.19 -6.87
N ALA A 81 1.26 4.52 -5.65
CA ALA A 81 2.02 5.73 -5.39
C ALA A 81 3.33 5.77 -6.21
N ILE A 82 4.05 4.65 -6.26
CA ILE A 82 5.28 4.52 -7.08
C ILE A 82 4.96 4.69 -8.57
N THR A 83 3.91 4.04 -9.07
CA THR A 83 3.50 4.17 -10.47
C THR A 83 3.17 5.62 -10.83
N TYR A 84 2.40 6.32 -9.98
CA TYR A 84 2.10 7.74 -10.23
C TYR A 84 3.36 8.60 -10.29
N GLN A 85 4.29 8.43 -9.34
CA GLN A 85 5.52 9.20 -9.32
C GLN A 85 6.40 8.94 -10.55
N LEU A 86 6.50 7.68 -10.99
CA LEU A 86 7.25 7.33 -12.20
C LEU A 86 6.61 7.92 -13.46
N THR A 87 5.30 7.80 -13.61
CA THR A 87 4.58 8.35 -14.76
C THR A 87 4.66 9.88 -14.81
N ASP A 88 4.61 10.55 -13.65
CA ASP A 88 4.77 12.00 -13.57
C ASP A 88 6.18 12.43 -14.01
N GLN A 89 7.21 11.73 -13.52
CA GLN A 89 8.60 11.99 -13.92
C GLN A 89 8.82 11.76 -15.42
N GLU A 90 8.33 10.64 -15.98
CA GLU A 90 8.41 10.34 -17.41
C GLU A 90 7.71 11.42 -18.26
N SER A 91 6.57 11.93 -17.76
CA SER A 91 5.83 13.00 -18.42
C SER A 91 6.60 14.33 -18.38
N ALA A 92 7.18 14.69 -17.23
CA ALA A 92 8.00 15.89 -17.07
C ALA A 92 9.25 15.85 -17.96
N ASP A 93 9.92 14.69 -18.04
CA ASP A 93 11.08 14.47 -18.91
C ASP A 93 10.70 14.60 -20.38
N SER A 94 9.55 14.03 -20.78
CA SER A 94 9.02 14.14 -22.14
C SER A 94 8.72 15.59 -22.54
N ILE A 95 8.06 16.35 -21.65
CA ILE A 95 7.76 17.78 -21.87
C ILE A 95 9.06 18.58 -22.03
N THR A 96 10.04 18.33 -21.16
CA THR A 96 11.35 19.01 -21.19
C THR A 96 12.13 18.68 -22.47
N ALA A 97 12.01 17.45 -22.99
CA ALA A 97 12.64 17.05 -24.25
C ALA A 97 11.99 17.73 -25.48
N ILE A 98 10.68 18.01 -25.43
CA ILE A 98 9.93 18.66 -26.51
C ILE A 98 10.10 20.19 -26.48
N LEU A 99 10.26 20.78 -25.30
CA LEU A 99 10.52 22.20 -25.09
C LEU A 99 12.00 22.41 -24.71
N PRO A 100 12.93 22.41 -25.68
CA PRO A 100 14.31 22.75 -25.37
C PRO A 100 14.33 24.15 -24.75
N THR A 101 14.96 24.26 -23.57
CA THR A 101 15.26 25.50 -22.86
C THR A 101 15.48 26.64 -23.85
N PRO A 102 14.77 27.79 -23.75
CA PRO A 102 14.96 28.88 -24.69
C PRO A 102 16.45 29.23 -24.68
N ARG A 103 17.11 29.05 -25.84
CA ARG A 103 18.50 29.48 -26.01
C ARG A 103 18.56 30.93 -25.57
N SER A 104 19.43 31.25 -24.61
CA SER A 104 19.79 32.61 -24.27
C SER A 104 20.10 33.35 -25.58
N TYR A 105 19.22 34.25 -25.98
CA TYR A 105 19.44 35.08 -27.15
C TYR A 105 20.60 36.02 -26.80
N HIS A 106 21.82 35.61 -27.16
CA HIS A 106 22.94 36.53 -27.27
C HIS A 106 22.64 37.42 -28.47
N GLY A 107 21.93 38.52 -28.20
CA GLY A 107 21.77 39.62 -29.14
C GLY A 107 23.15 40.09 -29.59
N PRO A 108 23.29 40.58 -30.84
CA PRO A 108 24.58 40.99 -31.37
C PRO A 108 25.20 42.03 -30.44
N HIS A 109 26.45 41.78 -30.03
CA HIS A 109 27.30 42.75 -29.36
C HIS A 109 27.46 43.95 -30.29
N MET A 110 26.63 44.97 -30.14
CA MET A 110 26.92 46.29 -30.68
C MET A 110 28.11 46.81 -29.88
N GLY A 111 29.28 46.71 -30.50
CA GLY A 111 30.54 47.26 -30.02
C GLY A 111 30.43 48.76 -29.78
N ALA A 112 31.27 49.18 -28.85
CA ALA A 112 31.43 50.55 -28.37
C ALA A 112 31.86 51.57 -29.44
N ALA A 113 31.64 52.84 -29.08
CA ALA A 113 32.25 54.07 -29.58
C ALA A 113 31.84 54.46 -31.02
N GLU A 114 31.52 55.73 -31.32
CA GLU A 114 32.10 56.99 -30.83
C GLU A 114 31.03 58.06 -30.50
#